data_AF-A0A7C5AAX4-F1
#
_entry.id   AF-A0A7C5AAX4-F1
#
_cell.length_a   1.000
_cell.length_b   1.000
_cell.length_c   1.000
_cell.angle_alpha   90.00
_cell.angle_beta   90.00
_cell.angle_gamma   90.00
#
_symmetry.space_group_name_H-M   'P 1'
#
loop_
_entity.id
_entity.type
_entity.pdbx_description
1 polymer ?
#
loop_
_entity_poly.entity_id
_entity_poly.type
_entity_poly.pdbx_seq_one_letter_code
_entity_poly.pdbx_strand_id
1 'polypeptide(L)'
;MTIRLLGCIVLGIVFLSAAFFSLGSLMRWKLKNDFLCGARELSDRINTIADQDAGSSFTMRISIPDGCTLLIENRLVIACTWGDNFSFEVRQDVSKTLLPEGEYQVMLHKRENGVDILVS
;
A
#
# COMPACT_ATOMS: atom_id res chain seq x y z
N MET A 1 -4.43 -25.83 -47.04
CA MET A 1 -5.34 -25.04 -46.17
C MET A 1 -4.93 -25.06 -44.70
N THR A 2 -4.29 -26.14 -44.23
CA THR A 2 -3.81 -26.36 -42.84
C THR A 2 -2.68 -25.43 -42.36
N ILE A 3 -1.75 -25.01 -43.24
CA ILE A 3 -0.61 -24.13 -42.85
C ILE A 3 -1.08 -22.72 -42.44
N ARG A 4 -2.11 -22.18 -43.13
CA ARG A 4 -2.70 -20.88 -42.79
C ARG A 4 -3.39 -20.90 -41.42
N LEU A 5 -4.04 -22.02 -41.09
CA LEU A 5 -4.72 -22.23 -39.81
C LEU A 5 -3.71 -22.34 -38.66
N LEU A 6 -2.58 -23.02 -38.88
CA LEU A 6 -1.49 -23.10 -37.91
C LEU A 6 -0.88 -21.72 -37.63
N GLY A 7 -0.64 -20.91 -38.68
CA GLY A 7 -0.12 -19.56 -38.53
C GLY A 7 -1.05 -18.62 -37.74
N CYS A 8 -2.36 -18.72 -37.96
CA CYS A 8 -3.35 -17.95 -37.20
C CYS A 8 -3.40 -18.36 -35.72
N ILE A 9 -3.24 -19.64 -35.40
CA ILE A 9 -3.24 -20.14 -34.01
C ILE A 9 -2.01 -19.63 -33.26
N VAL A 10 -0.82 -19.71 -33.87
CA VAL A 10 0.42 -19.21 -33.23
C VAL A 10 0.35 -17.71 -32.97
N LEU A 11 -0.11 -16.92 -33.96
CA LEU A 11 -0.30 -15.47 -33.78
C LEU A 11 -1.33 -15.16 -32.70
N GLY A 12 -2.44 -15.91 -32.64
CA GLY A 12 -3.45 -15.76 -31.59
C GLY A 12 -2.88 -16.00 -30.20
N ILE A 13 -2.08 -17.06 -30.00
CA ILE A 13 -1.46 -17.39 -28.71
C ILE A 13 -0.47 -16.32 -28.27
N VAL A 14 0.37 -15.81 -29.19
CA VAL A 14 1.32 -14.72 -28.89
C VAL A 14 0.60 -13.42 -28.54
N PHE A 15 -0.50 -13.12 -29.23
CA PHE A 15 -1.28 -11.90 -28.96
C PHE A 15 -2.01 -12.00 -27.61
N LEU A 16 -2.56 -13.17 -27.28
CA LEU A 16 -3.17 -13.45 -25.98
C LEU A 16 -2.14 -13.35 -24.85
N SER A 17 -0.96 -13.96 -24.98
CA SER A 17 0.06 -13.90 -23.93
C SER A 17 0.60 -12.48 -23.71
N ALA A 18 0.80 -11.71 -24.77
CA ALA A 18 1.22 -10.30 -24.67
C ALA A 18 0.14 -9.42 -24.02
N ALA A 19 -1.15 -9.63 -24.37
CA ALA A 19 -2.26 -8.91 -23.76
C ALA A 19 -2.41 -9.24 -22.26
N PHE A 20 -2.30 -10.51 -21.87
CA PHE A 20 -2.34 -10.94 -20.48
C PHE A 20 -1.18 -10.34 -19.65
N PHE A 21 0.03 -10.33 -20.21
CA PHE A 21 1.20 -9.76 -19.53
C PHE A 21 1.04 -8.25 -19.32
N SER A 22 0.50 -7.55 -20.32
CA SER A 22 0.25 -6.11 -20.26
C SER A 22 -0.87 -5.76 -19.27
N LEU A 23 -1.92 -6.58 -19.17
CA LEU A 23 -2.98 -6.37 -18.19
C LEU A 23 -2.50 -6.57 -16.76
N GLY A 24 -1.67 -7.59 -16.52
CA GLY A 24 -1.10 -7.91 -15.21
C GLY A 24 -0.16 -6.80 -14.70
N SER A 25 0.67 -6.23 -15.58
CA SER A 25 1.57 -5.13 -15.21
C SER A 25 0.81 -3.84 -14.87
N LEU A 26 -0.25 -3.53 -15.63
CA LEU A 26 -1.15 -2.40 -15.36
C LEU A 26 -1.86 -2.54 -14.02
N MET A 27 -2.42 -3.71 -13.72
CA MET A 27 -3.09 -3.95 -12.43
C MET A 27 -2.13 -3.84 -11.26
N ARG A 28 -0.91 -4.40 -11.38
CA ARG A 28 0.11 -4.32 -10.32
C ARG A 28 0.57 -2.88 -10.09
N TRP A 29 0.71 -2.09 -11.15
CA TRP A 29 1.06 -0.68 -11.03
C TRP A 29 -0.04 0.12 -10.33
N LYS A 30 -1.31 -0.12 -10.68
CA LYS A 30 -2.44 0.51 -10.01
C LYS A 30 -2.50 0.15 -8.52
N LEU A 31 -2.43 -1.14 -8.17
CA LEU A 31 -2.42 -1.60 -6.78
C LEU A 31 -1.25 -1.01 -5.98
N LYS A 32 -0.06 -0.93 -6.59
CA LYS A 32 1.10 -0.25 -6.00
C LYS A 32 0.79 1.20 -5.69
N ASN A 33 0.26 1.94 -6.67
CA ASN A 33 -0.01 3.36 -6.53
C ASN A 33 -1.10 3.65 -5.50
N ASP A 34 -2.16 2.85 -5.47
CA ASP A 34 -3.25 2.97 -4.49
C ASP A 34 -2.73 2.70 -3.06
N PHE A 35 -1.89 1.66 -2.89
CA PHE A 35 -1.25 1.37 -1.61
C PHE A 35 -0.30 2.49 -1.15
N LEU A 36 0.54 3.00 -2.04
CA LEU A 36 1.44 4.12 -1.71
C LEU A 36 0.68 5.41 -1.39
N CYS A 37 -0.43 5.66 -2.07
CA CYS A 37 -1.32 6.78 -1.78
C CYS A 37 -1.93 6.63 -0.38
N GLY A 38 -2.41 5.43 -0.02
CA GLY A 38 -2.93 5.14 1.31
C GLY A 38 -1.86 5.25 2.43
N ALA A 39 -0.64 4.78 2.18
CA ALA A 39 0.48 4.91 3.11
C ALA A 39 0.89 6.37 3.31
N ARG A 40 0.86 7.18 2.24
CA ARG A 40 1.09 8.62 2.32
C ARG A 40 -0.03 9.32 3.09
N GLU A 41 -1.29 9.01 2.79
CA GLU A 41 -2.42 9.55 3.54
C GLU A 41 -2.30 9.22 5.03
N LEU A 42 -1.91 7.99 5.40
CA LEU A 42 -1.64 7.63 6.79
C LEU A 42 -0.60 8.56 7.42
N SER A 43 0.52 8.82 6.75
CA SER A 43 1.55 9.73 7.26
C SER A 43 1.03 11.16 7.44
N ASP A 44 0.20 11.65 6.50
CA ASP A 44 -0.41 12.98 6.57
C ASP A 44 -1.44 13.06 7.71
N ARG A 45 -2.19 11.99 7.96
CA ARG A 45 -3.13 11.89 9.09
C ARG A 45 -2.42 11.82 10.42
N ILE A 46 -1.30 11.11 10.52
CA ILE A 46 -0.44 11.11 11.70
C ILE A 46 0.08 12.53 11.98
N ASN A 47 0.52 13.25 10.95
CA ASN A 47 0.96 14.64 11.10
C ASN A 47 -0.21 15.57 11.52
N THR A 48 -1.40 15.32 10.99
CA THR A 48 -2.59 16.10 11.34
C THR A 48 -3.02 15.86 12.79
N ILE A 49 -3.05 14.61 13.25
CA ILE A 49 -3.43 14.26 14.62
C ILE A 49 -2.34 14.69 15.62
N ALA A 50 -1.08 14.75 15.17
CA ALA A 50 0.04 15.26 15.96
C ALA A 50 -0.13 16.75 16.34
N ASP A 51 -0.84 17.53 15.51
CA ASP A 51 -1.15 18.95 15.76
C ASP A 51 -2.48 19.15 16.54
N GLN A 52 -3.17 18.05 16.91
CA GLN A 52 -4.42 18.10 17.70
C GLN A 52 -4.16 17.94 19.20
N ASP A 53 -5.20 18.24 19.99
CA ASP A 53 -5.19 18.05 21.43
C ASP A 53 -5.01 16.57 21.82
N ALA A 54 -4.32 16.34 22.94
CA ALA A 54 -4.13 15.00 23.50
C ALA A 54 -5.47 14.33 23.78
N GLY A 55 -5.58 13.05 23.44
CA GLY A 55 -6.83 12.28 23.50
C GLY A 55 -7.63 12.24 22.20
N SER A 56 -7.27 13.06 21.20
CA SER A 56 -7.90 12.99 19.88
C SER A 56 -7.65 11.63 19.22
N SER A 57 -8.66 11.10 18.55
CA SER A 57 -8.56 9.83 17.84
C SER A 57 -9.09 9.96 16.42
N PHE A 58 -8.43 9.32 15.47
CA PHE A 58 -8.85 9.25 14.07
C PHE A 58 -8.78 7.81 13.59
N THR A 59 -9.77 7.38 12.81
CA THR A 59 -9.80 6.01 12.27
C THR A 59 -9.82 6.04 10.75
N MET A 60 -9.01 5.20 10.13
CA MET A 60 -9.01 5.00 8.69
C MET A 60 -8.87 3.52 8.33
N ARG A 61 -9.24 3.20 7.11
CA ARG A 61 -9.03 1.86 6.55
C ARG A 61 -7.80 1.88 5.66
N ILE A 62 -7.01 0.81 5.73
CA ILE A 62 -5.86 0.60 4.88
C ILE A 62 -5.96 -0.80 4.29
N SER A 63 -5.90 -0.87 2.96
CA SER A 63 -5.80 -2.12 2.23
C SER A 63 -4.35 -2.31 1.78
N ILE A 64 -3.73 -3.40 2.22
CA ILE A 64 -2.35 -3.77 1.91
C ILE A 64 -2.42 -4.91 0.88
N PRO A 65 -1.97 -4.69 -0.37
CA PRO A 65 -2.01 -5.71 -1.42
C PRO A 65 -1.14 -6.92 -1.10
N ASP A 66 -1.42 -8.05 -1.74
CA ASP A 66 -0.63 -9.28 -1.61
C ASP A 66 0.85 -9.07 -2.00
N GLY A 67 1.74 -9.53 -1.14
CA GLY A 67 3.19 -9.35 -1.28
C GLY A 67 3.70 -7.95 -0.91
N CYS A 68 2.86 -7.13 -0.26
CA CYS A 68 3.25 -5.86 0.33
C CYS A 68 3.22 -5.92 1.87
N THR A 69 3.89 -4.98 2.52
CA THR A 69 3.89 -4.85 3.98
C THR A 69 4.01 -3.37 4.33
N LEU A 70 3.29 -2.94 5.37
CA LEU A 70 3.40 -1.60 5.93
C LEU A 70 4.06 -1.70 7.30
N LEU A 71 5.23 -1.07 7.46
CA LEU A 71 5.94 -0.96 8.72
C LEU A 71 5.89 0.49 9.18
N ILE A 72 5.49 0.70 10.41
CA ILE A 72 5.45 2.02 11.04
C ILE A 72 6.36 1.96 12.24
N GLU A 73 7.38 2.81 12.28
CA GLU A 73 8.37 2.79 13.36
C GLU A 73 9.01 4.18 13.52
N ASN A 74 9.14 4.63 14.77
CA ASN A 74 9.74 5.91 15.14
C ASN A 74 9.04 7.09 14.46
N ARG A 75 9.60 7.62 13.38
CA ARG A 75 9.06 8.75 12.61
C ARG A 75 8.85 8.42 11.15
N LEU A 76 8.71 7.13 10.84
CA LEU A 76 8.64 6.64 9.48
C LEU A 76 7.44 5.72 9.30
N VAL A 77 6.72 5.95 8.21
CA VAL A 77 5.79 5.00 7.61
C VAL A 77 6.48 4.42 6.39
N ILE A 78 6.81 3.13 6.43
CA ILE A 78 7.58 2.41 5.42
C ILE A 78 6.65 1.44 4.70
N ALA A 79 6.38 1.71 3.43
CA ALA A 79 5.63 0.84 2.54
C ALA A 79 6.61 -0.04 1.73
N CYS A 80 6.62 -1.34 2.00
CA CYS A 80 7.40 -2.34 1.28
C CYS A 80 6.54 -2.96 0.19
N THR A 81 6.95 -2.87 -1.08
CA THR A 81 6.21 -3.39 -2.24
C THR A 81 7.13 -4.18 -3.15
N TRP A 82 6.99 -5.52 -3.22
CA TRP A 82 7.66 -6.38 -4.20
C TRP A 82 9.15 -6.06 -4.50
N GLY A 83 9.92 -5.72 -3.47
CA GLY A 83 11.36 -5.41 -3.57
C GLY A 83 11.72 -3.91 -3.52
N ASP A 84 10.74 -3.01 -3.61
CA ASP A 84 10.92 -1.57 -3.40
C ASP A 84 10.44 -1.16 -2.00
N ASN A 85 11.12 -0.20 -1.37
CA ASN A 85 10.69 0.39 -0.11
C ASN A 85 10.47 1.89 -0.29
N PHE A 86 9.35 2.40 0.22
CA PHE A 86 9.00 3.81 0.22
C PHE A 86 8.79 4.29 1.65
N SER A 87 9.54 5.30 2.06
CA SER A 87 9.45 5.88 3.40
C SER A 87 8.78 7.24 3.37
N PHE A 88 7.83 7.45 4.26
CA PHE A 88 7.16 8.71 4.50
C PHE A 88 7.45 9.18 5.92
N GLU A 89 7.94 10.41 6.07
CA GLU A 89 8.32 10.99 7.36
C GLU A 89 7.10 11.55 8.10
N VAL A 90 7.08 11.36 9.41
CA VAL A 90 6.10 11.96 10.33
C VAL A 90 6.81 12.80 11.39
N ARG A 91 6.13 13.84 11.88
CA ARG A 91 6.72 14.84 12.79
C ARG A 91 6.93 14.34 14.22
N GLN A 92 6.15 13.35 14.64
CA GLN A 92 6.15 12.83 16.00
C GLN A 92 6.41 11.33 16.04
N ASP A 93 6.86 10.87 17.20
CA ASP A 93 7.14 9.46 17.42
C ASP A 93 5.84 8.65 17.43
N VAL A 94 5.81 7.58 16.63
CA VAL A 94 4.72 6.65 16.45
C VAL A 94 5.06 5.27 17.02
N SER A 95 4.05 4.60 17.54
CA SER A 95 4.18 3.24 18.05
C SER A 95 4.51 2.24 16.94
N LYS A 96 5.47 1.36 17.21
CA LYS A 96 5.93 0.36 16.25
C LYS A 96 4.79 -0.59 15.87
N THR A 97 4.45 -0.62 14.59
CA THR A 97 3.35 -1.43 14.05
C THR A 97 3.77 -2.04 12.73
N LEU A 98 3.60 -3.35 12.57
CA LEU A 98 3.84 -4.05 11.32
C LEU A 98 2.53 -4.66 10.84
N LEU A 99 2.12 -4.30 9.63
CA LEU A 99 0.90 -4.76 8.99
C LEU A 99 1.27 -5.53 7.71
N PRO A 100 1.11 -6.86 7.70
CA PRO A 100 1.29 -7.65 6.48
C PRO A 100 0.13 -7.38 5.50
N GLU A 101 0.09 -8.10 4.38
CA GLU A 101 -1.04 -8.07 3.44
C GLU A 101 -2.40 -8.27 4.14
N GLY A 102 -3.44 -7.60 3.64
CA GLY A 102 -4.79 -7.63 4.21
C GLY A 102 -5.47 -6.26 4.31
N GLU A 103 -6.69 -6.25 4.83
CA GLU A 103 -7.43 -5.03 5.13
C GLU A 103 -7.45 -4.78 6.63
N TYR A 104 -7.10 -3.55 7.03
CA TYR A 104 -6.97 -3.16 8.42
C TYR A 104 -7.76 -1.91 8.72
N GLN A 105 -8.37 -1.87 9.90
CA GLN A 105 -8.88 -0.64 10.46
C GLN A 105 -7.85 -0.07 11.44
N VAL A 106 -7.20 1.02 11.03
CA VAL A 106 -6.15 1.67 11.81
C VAL A 106 -6.74 2.87 12.54
N MET A 107 -6.62 2.85 13.86
CA MET A 107 -6.98 3.97 14.73
C MET A 107 -5.71 4.65 15.25
N LEU A 108 -5.57 5.91 14.88
CA LEU A 108 -4.55 6.82 15.39
C LEU A 108 -5.07 7.47 16.66
N HIS A 109 -4.30 7.43 17.74
CA HIS A 109 -4.66 8.06 19.01
C HIS A 109 -3.53 8.99 19.47
N LYS A 110 -3.84 10.29 19.62
CA LYS A 110 -2.86 11.28 20.05
C LYS A 110 -2.58 11.15 21.55
N ARG A 111 -1.32 10.84 21.89
CA ARG A 111 -0.78 10.91 23.25
C ARG A 111 -0.10 12.26 23.49
N GLU A 112 0.26 12.54 24.74
CA GLU A 112 1.02 13.75 25.09
C GLU A 112 2.29 13.91 24.22
N ASN A 113 3.09 12.85 24.06
CA ASN A 113 4.40 12.91 23.38
C ASN A 113 4.49 12.09 22.07
N GLY A 114 3.36 11.73 21.47
CA GLY A 114 3.39 10.97 20.21
C GLY A 114 2.02 10.50 19.76
N VAL A 115 2.00 9.54 18.83
CA VAL A 115 0.76 8.96 18.29
C VAL A 115 0.80 7.43 18.46
N ASP A 116 -0.21 6.89 19.12
CA ASP A 116 -0.45 5.45 19.16
C ASP A 116 -1.20 4.99 17.92
N ILE A 117 -0.85 3.79 17.46
CA ILE A 117 -1.46 3.15 16.30
C ILE A 117 -2.05 1.84 16.80
N LEU A 118 -3.38 1.78 16.78
CA LEU A 118 -4.16 0.63 17.19
C LEU A 118 -4.79 0.03 15.95
N VAL A 119 -4.75 -1.29 15.82
CA VAL A 119 -5.19 -1.98 14.59
C VAL A 119 -6.20 -3.06 14.96
N SER A 120 -7.29 -3.09 14.20
CA SER A 120 -8.37 -4.07 14.29
C SER A 120 -8.64 -4.73 12.95
#